data_AF-A0A4V3JPT5-F1
#
_entry.id   AF-A0A4V3JPT5-F1
#
_cell.length_a   1.000
_cell.length_b   1.000
_cell.length_c   1.000
_cell.angle_alpha   90.00
_cell.angle_beta   90.00
_cell.angle_gamma   90.00
#
_symmetry.space_group_name_H-M   'P 1'
#
loop_
_entity.id
_entity.type
_entity.pdbx_description
1 polymer ?
#
loop_
_entity_poly.entity_id
_entity_poly.type
_entity_poly.pdbx_seq_one_letter_code
_entity_poly.pdbx_strand_id
1 'polypeptide(L)'
;MIWRDAKLTEEISPSNDPNVNLVLTVHFQEKDSWNPMNGTTDKRNYQSKIKLVENGKTGGKVIREWELPSWSLADGIFYHTITKSLFVLYGKDDEYGTLNQTLSIYPESGGAFSYPATPEKKIIFQMAPSPNGNLVALVTANPTGDGEFTEFEFNVIQVSDKKIQSFPISFWTALPLYGIRWSEDGQNLFLRTPDKILVWTGKELKEAKSFPDCYTVSTNFGKWAYESATLGEGGNVVLGKKLPSPKQISNLDQIKLCR
;
A
#
# COMPACT_ATOMS: atom_id res chain seq x y z
N MET A 1 -8.96 30.97 -18.54
CA MET A 1 -8.47 30.06 -17.48
C MET A 1 -7.39 29.17 -18.09
N ILE A 2 -6.20 29.15 -17.49
CA ILE A 2 -4.99 28.49 -17.99
C ILE A 2 -4.64 27.34 -17.03
N TRP A 3 -4.18 26.20 -17.56
CA TRP A 3 -3.66 25.11 -16.74
C TRP A 3 -2.36 25.53 -16.05
N ARG A 4 -2.25 25.25 -14.75
CA ARG A 4 -1.07 25.58 -13.94
C ARG A 4 -0.54 24.32 -13.29
N ASP A 5 0.77 24.23 -13.16
CA ASP A 5 1.40 23.14 -12.43
C ASP A 5 1.20 23.32 -10.92
N ALA A 6 0.82 22.25 -10.24
CA ALA A 6 0.59 22.18 -8.81
C ALA A 6 1.17 20.87 -8.25
N LYS A 7 1.20 20.78 -6.92
CA LYS A 7 1.60 19.56 -6.22
C LYS A 7 0.81 19.40 -4.92
N LEU A 8 0.61 18.15 -4.52
CA LEU A 8 0.11 17.82 -3.18
C LEU A 8 1.22 18.00 -2.14
N THR A 9 0.80 18.14 -0.88
CA THR A 9 1.71 18.08 0.27
C THR A 9 2.48 16.77 0.26
N GLU A 10 3.76 16.85 0.61
CA GLU A 10 4.61 15.68 0.71
C GLU A 10 4.10 14.73 1.79
N GLU A 11 4.02 13.44 1.45
CA GLU A 11 3.60 12.40 2.38
C GLU A 11 4.76 11.43 2.62
N ILE A 12 4.80 10.82 3.80
CA ILE A 12 5.89 9.94 4.21
C ILE A 12 5.37 8.53 4.41
N SER A 13 6.12 7.55 3.91
CA SER A 13 5.90 6.13 4.18
C SER A 13 7.18 5.52 4.77
N PRO A 14 7.23 5.30 6.10
CA PRO A 14 8.41 4.73 6.76
C PRO A 14 8.75 3.33 6.25
N SER A 15 10.05 3.02 6.12
CA SER A 15 10.48 1.66 5.80
C SER A 15 10.50 0.77 7.06
N ASN A 16 10.96 -0.48 6.92
CA ASN A 16 11.27 -1.35 8.06
C ASN A 16 12.48 -0.87 8.90
N ASP A 17 13.26 0.10 8.40
CA ASP A 17 14.30 0.83 9.16
C ASP A 17 13.83 2.27 9.45
N PRO A 18 13.78 2.73 10.71
CA PRO A 18 13.33 4.08 11.05
C PRO A 18 14.21 5.20 10.47
N ASN A 19 15.45 4.91 10.10
CA ASN A 19 16.36 5.90 9.50
C ASN A 19 16.22 6.01 7.99
N VAL A 20 15.47 5.11 7.33
CA VAL A 20 15.29 5.11 5.88
C VAL A 20 13.81 5.20 5.57
N ASN A 21 13.39 6.22 4.84
CA ASN A 21 11.97 6.52 4.67
C ASN A 21 11.66 6.92 3.24
N LEU A 22 10.44 6.62 2.77
CA LEU A 22 9.95 7.13 1.50
C LEU A 22 9.29 8.50 1.70
N VAL A 23 9.57 9.41 0.79
CA VAL A 23 8.89 10.70 0.66
C VAL A 23 8.21 10.74 -0.70
N LEU A 24 6.89 10.89 -0.70
CA LEU A 24 6.05 10.97 -1.89
C LEU A 24 5.67 12.41 -2.18
N THR A 25 5.85 12.83 -3.42
CA THR A 25 5.30 14.07 -3.95
C THR A 25 4.45 13.75 -5.17
N VAL A 26 3.21 14.22 -5.21
CA VAL A 26 2.34 14.07 -6.37
C VAL A 26 2.17 15.43 -7.04
N HIS A 27 2.62 15.52 -8.29
CA HIS A 27 2.45 16.67 -9.18
C HIS A 27 1.22 16.47 -10.06
N PHE A 28 0.58 17.57 -10.44
CA PHE A 28 -0.55 17.56 -11.36
C PHE A 28 -0.71 18.94 -11.99
N GLN A 29 -1.56 19.03 -13.01
CA GLN A 29 -2.03 20.30 -13.54
C GLN A 29 -3.41 20.61 -13.02
N GLU A 30 -3.64 21.85 -12.60
CA GLU A 30 -4.96 22.32 -12.19
C GLU A 30 -5.43 23.55 -12.96
N LYS A 31 -6.74 23.68 -13.05
CA LYS A 31 -7.42 24.82 -13.66
C LYS A 31 -8.67 25.14 -12.87
N ASP A 32 -8.93 26.43 -12.65
CA ASP A 32 -10.17 26.89 -12.04
C ASP A 32 -11.36 26.38 -12.84
N SER A 33 -12.34 25.77 -12.16
CA SER A 33 -13.55 25.33 -12.84
C SER A 33 -14.35 26.55 -13.29
N TRP A 34 -14.89 26.48 -14.50
CA TRP A 34 -15.81 27.51 -15.02
C TRP A 34 -17.16 27.49 -14.29
N ASN A 35 -17.49 26.42 -13.56
CA ASN A 35 -18.73 26.32 -12.80
C ASN A 35 -18.53 26.81 -11.34
N PRO A 36 -18.94 28.04 -10.99
CA PRO A 36 -18.79 28.57 -9.63
C PRO A 36 -19.59 27.80 -8.57
N MET A 37 -20.55 26.96 -8.98
CA MET A 37 -21.35 26.14 -8.06
C MET A 37 -20.64 24.86 -7.61
N ASN A 38 -19.62 24.39 -8.33
CA ASN A 38 -18.92 23.15 -8.00
C ASN A 38 -17.71 23.37 -7.08
N GLY A 39 -17.19 24.60 -6.97
CA GLY A 39 -16.13 24.97 -6.02
C GLY A 39 -14.81 24.17 -6.12
N THR A 40 -14.68 23.26 -7.08
CA THR A 40 -13.53 22.37 -7.25
C THR A 40 -12.69 22.78 -8.47
N THR A 41 -11.38 22.60 -8.39
CA THR A 41 -10.48 22.75 -9.54
C THR A 41 -10.50 21.48 -10.37
N ASP A 42 -10.43 21.62 -11.70
CA ASP A 42 -10.19 20.49 -12.59
C ASP A 42 -8.72 20.08 -12.46
N LYS A 43 -8.44 18.78 -12.39
CA LYS A 43 -7.07 18.24 -12.23
C LYS A 43 -6.78 17.15 -13.27
N ARG A 44 -5.54 17.08 -13.76
CA ARG A 44 -5.07 16.09 -14.74
C ARG A 44 -3.55 15.94 -14.75
N ASN A 45 -3.04 15.02 -15.57
CA ASN A 45 -1.60 14.78 -15.80
C ASN A 45 -0.85 14.53 -14.49
N TYR A 46 -1.34 13.58 -13.70
CA TYR A 46 -0.72 13.26 -12.43
C TYR A 46 0.64 12.59 -12.64
N GLN A 47 1.62 12.96 -11.82
CA GLN A 47 2.95 12.38 -11.80
C GLN A 47 3.43 12.24 -10.37
N SER A 48 3.93 11.07 -9.98
CA SER A 48 4.43 10.85 -8.62
C SER A 48 5.94 10.75 -8.62
N LYS A 49 6.55 11.46 -7.68
CA LYS A 49 7.98 11.36 -7.39
C LYS A 49 8.14 10.74 -6.00
N ILE A 50 8.87 9.64 -5.94
CA ILE A 50 9.16 8.91 -4.70
C ILE A 50 10.65 9.03 -4.43
N LYS A 51 11.02 9.58 -3.28
CA LYS A 51 12.41 9.68 -2.83
C LYS A 51 12.64 8.73 -1.67
N LEU A 52 13.73 7.98 -1.72
CA LEU A 52 14.25 7.24 -0.58
C LEU A 52 15.22 8.13 0.17
N VAL A 53 14.87 8.51 1.39
CA VAL A 53 15.64 9.42 2.24
C VAL A 53 16.23 8.65 3.40
N GLU A 54 17.54 8.77 3.57
CA GLU A 54 18.28 8.29 4.74
C GLU A 54 18.53 9.48 5.69
N ASN A 55 18.09 9.34 6.94
CA ASN A 55 18.29 10.34 7.97
C ASN A 55 19.77 10.45 8.35
N GLY A 56 20.25 11.68 8.46
CA GLY A 56 21.65 11.97 8.76
C GLY A 56 21.83 13.06 9.79
N LYS A 57 23.03 13.12 10.38
CA LYS A 57 23.40 14.14 11.38
C LYS A 57 23.33 15.56 10.82
N THR A 58 23.59 15.73 9.52
CA THR A 58 23.62 17.02 8.82
C THR A 58 22.37 17.27 7.95
N GLY A 59 21.34 16.43 8.08
CA GLY A 59 20.15 16.46 7.23
C GLY A 59 19.88 15.13 6.53
N GLY A 60 18.69 15.03 5.94
CA GLY A 60 18.26 13.84 5.22
C GLY A 60 18.89 13.79 3.84
N LYS A 61 19.43 12.63 3.47
CA LYS A 61 20.06 12.40 2.18
C LYS A 61 19.14 11.57 1.29
N VAL A 62 18.84 12.06 0.10
CA VAL A 62 18.18 11.25 -0.93
C VAL A 62 19.19 10.24 -1.47
N ILE A 63 18.91 8.96 -1.28
CA ILE A 63 19.78 7.85 -1.72
C ILE A 63 19.26 7.15 -2.98
N ARG A 64 17.97 7.30 -3.31
CA ARG A 64 17.36 6.83 -4.56
C ARG A 64 16.08 7.62 -4.86
N GLU A 65 15.71 7.75 -6.13
CA GLU A 65 14.45 8.34 -6.56
C GLU A 65 13.78 7.49 -7.63
N TRP A 66 12.45 7.56 -7.69
CA TRP A 66 11.61 6.98 -8.75
C TRP A 66 10.59 8.01 -9.21
N GLU A 67 10.33 8.02 -10.51
CA GLU A 67 9.31 8.84 -11.14
C GLU A 67 8.28 7.93 -11.80
N LEU A 68 7.01 8.17 -11.48
CA LEU A 68 5.88 7.37 -11.95
C LEU A 68 4.97 8.25 -12.81
N PRO A 69 4.52 7.76 -13.98
CA PRO A 69 3.69 8.51 -14.90
C PRO A 69 2.20 8.53 -14.47
N SER A 70 1.91 8.56 -13.17
CA SER A 70 0.57 8.68 -12.61
C SER A 70 0.65 9.08 -11.13
N TRP A 71 -0.50 9.23 -10.48
CA TRP A 71 -0.62 9.43 -9.05
C TRP A 71 -0.38 8.15 -8.24
N SER A 72 0.08 8.31 -7.01
CA SER A 72 0.22 7.26 -6.00
C SER A 72 -0.20 7.86 -4.65
N LEU A 73 -0.49 7.00 -3.68
CA LEU A 73 -0.85 7.38 -2.31
C LEU A 73 0.21 6.86 -1.36
N ALA A 74 0.49 7.58 -0.26
CA ALA A 74 1.56 7.15 0.65
C ALA A 74 1.27 5.83 1.39
N ASP A 75 0.00 5.42 1.51
CA ASP A 75 -0.39 4.10 2.02
C ASP A 75 -0.33 2.99 0.95
N GLY A 76 -0.07 3.36 -0.31
CA GLY A 76 0.19 2.45 -1.42
C GLY A 76 1.68 2.27 -1.75
N ILE A 77 2.59 2.94 -1.04
CA ILE A 77 4.04 2.81 -1.26
C ILE A 77 4.76 2.24 -0.05
N PHE A 78 5.70 1.35 -0.30
CA PHE A 78 6.43 0.64 0.75
C PHE A 78 7.86 0.37 0.29
N TYR A 79 8.82 0.47 1.20
CA TYR A 79 10.20 0.10 0.94
C TYR A 79 10.70 -0.87 2.00
N HIS A 80 11.36 -1.93 1.56
CA HIS A 80 12.01 -2.87 2.46
C HIS A 80 13.53 -2.79 2.29
N THR A 81 14.25 -2.37 3.34
CA THR A 81 15.68 -2.03 3.30
C THR A 81 16.60 -3.22 3.12
N ILE A 82 16.23 -4.41 3.65
CA ILE A 82 17.09 -5.60 3.56
C ILE A 82 17.05 -6.18 2.14
N THR A 83 15.86 -6.27 1.54
CA THR A 83 15.68 -6.75 0.14
C THR A 83 15.85 -5.64 -0.88
N LYS A 84 15.99 -4.39 -0.42
CA LYS A 84 16.06 -3.15 -1.20
C LYS A 84 14.97 -3.04 -2.28
N SER A 85 13.78 -3.52 -1.95
CA SER A 85 12.62 -3.57 -2.84
C SER A 85 11.66 -2.42 -2.55
N LEU A 86 11.27 -1.69 -3.60
CA LEU A 86 10.15 -0.75 -3.56
C LEU A 86 8.89 -1.44 -4.09
N PHE A 87 7.79 -1.26 -3.37
CA PHE A 87 6.44 -1.67 -3.78
C PHE A 87 5.59 -0.42 -3.93
N VAL A 88 4.92 -0.27 -5.07
CA VAL A 88 4.12 0.93 -5.36
C VAL A 88 2.79 0.55 -6.00
N LEU A 89 1.70 0.96 -5.39
CA LEU A 89 0.41 1.12 -6.04
C LEU A 89 0.31 2.52 -6.67
N TYR A 90 0.00 2.58 -7.95
CA TYR A 90 -0.24 3.85 -8.64
C TYR A 90 -1.39 3.70 -9.65
N GLY A 91 -2.02 4.83 -10.00
CA GLY A 91 -3.16 4.89 -10.91
C GLY A 91 -2.84 4.42 -12.33
N LYS A 92 -3.83 3.79 -12.98
CA LYS A 92 -3.77 3.48 -14.41
C LYS A 92 -4.32 4.62 -15.28
N ASP A 93 -4.92 5.63 -14.65
CA ASP A 93 -5.52 6.81 -15.26
C ASP A 93 -5.21 8.08 -14.43
N ASP A 94 -5.81 9.20 -14.82
CA ASP A 94 -5.71 10.49 -14.13
C ASP A 94 -6.81 10.69 -13.06
N GLU A 95 -7.52 9.63 -12.66
CA GLU A 95 -8.55 9.71 -11.62
C GLU A 95 -7.93 9.47 -10.24
N TYR A 96 -7.46 10.55 -9.61
CA TYR A 96 -6.74 10.48 -8.34
C TYR A 96 -7.51 9.74 -7.25
N GLY A 97 -6.90 8.69 -6.70
CA GLY A 97 -7.42 7.95 -5.56
C GLY A 97 -8.49 6.91 -5.90
N THR A 98 -8.70 6.58 -7.17
CA THR A 98 -9.62 5.50 -7.56
C THR A 98 -9.04 4.11 -7.30
N LEU A 99 -9.87 3.07 -7.48
CA LEU A 99 -9.43 1.67 -7.39
C LEU A 99 -8.75 1.16 -8.68
N ASN A 100 -8.71 1.98 -9.73
CA ASN A 100 -8.08 1.61 -11.00
C ASN A 100 -6.55 1.75 -10.91
N GLN A 101 -5.93 0.82 -10.16
CA GLN A 101 -4.52 0.86 -9.81
C GLN A 101 -3.76 -0.34 -10.37
N THR A 102 -2.45 -0.19 -10.44
CA THR A 102 -1.51 -1.29 -10.68
C THR A 102 -0.47 -1.32 -9.58
N LEU A 103 -0.05 -2.51 -9.17
CA LEU A 103 1.14 -2.69 -8.35
C LEU A 103 2.35 -2.76 -9.26
N SER A 104 3.40 -2.01 -8.95
CA SER A 104 4.74 -2.24 -9.48
C SER A 104 5.73 -2.51 -8.36
N ILE A 105 6.60 -3.48 -8.60
CA ILE A 105 7.64 -3.91 -7.68
C ILE A 105 8.99 -3.65 -8.34
N TYR A 106 9.84 -2.89 -7.66
CA TYR A 106 11.21 -2.58 -8.09
C TYR A 106 12.19 -3.26 -7.12
N PRO A 107 12.52 -4.54 -7.34
CA PRO A 107 13.52 -5.24 -6.54
C PRO A 107 14.93 -4.72 -6.85
N GLU A 108 15.90 -5.00 -5.98
CA GLU A 108 17.32 -4.69 -6.25
C GLU A 108 17.86 -5.37 -7.51
N SER A 109 17.43 -6.61 -7.73
CA SER A 109 17.83 -7.46 -8.84
C SER A 109 16.63 -8.16 -9.48
N GLY A 110 16.71 -8.51 -10.77
CA GLY A 110 15.65 -9.29 -11.46
C GLY A 110 14.64 -8.46 -12.26
N GLY A 111 14.87 -7.13 -12.35
CA GLY A 111 14.05 -6.20 -13.11
C GLY A 111 12.70 -5.89 -12.46
N ALA A 112 12.23 -4.66 -12.65
CA ALA A 112 10.90 -4.26 -12.18
C ALA A 112 9.81 -5.07 -12.89
N PHE A 113 8.69 -5.30 -12.20
CA PHE A 113 7.52 -5.94 -12.79
C PHE A 113 6.24 -5.41 -12.16
N SER A 114 5.13 -5.57 -12.88
CA SER A 114 3.83 -5.04 -12.48
C SER A 114 2.76 -6.12 -12.42
N TYR A 115 1.78 -5.94 -11.56
CA TYR A 115 0.61 -6.81 -11.42
C TYR A 115 -0.66 -5.97 -11.14
N PRO A 116 -1.82 -6.29 -11.72
CA PRO A 116 -2.02 -7.29 -12.77
C PRO A 116 -1.32 -6.88 -14.09
N ALA A 117 -0.93 -7.86 -14.90
CA ALA A 117 -0.28 -7.57 -16.18
C ALA A 117 -1.34 -7.06 -17.18
N THR A 118 -1.11 -5.91 -17.81
CA THR A 118 -1.98 -5.40 -18.89
C THR A 118 -2.13 -6.47 -19.97
N PRO A 119 -3.35 -6.79 -20.45
CA PRO A 119 -4.62 -6.05 -20.34
C PRO A 119 -5.55 -6.48 -19.20
N GLU A 120 -5.09 -7.26 -18.23
CA GLU A 120 -5.95 -7.82 -17.19
C GLU A 120 -6.59 -6.72 -16.33
N LYS A 121 -7.92 -6.67 -16.38
CA LYS A 121 -8.76 -5.72 -15.62
C LYS A 121 -9.03 -6.30 -14.23
N LYS A 122 -7.99 -6.46 -13.42
CA LYS A 122 -8.15 -6.74 -11.98
C LYS A 122 -8.03 -5.47 -11.17
N ILE A 123 -8.89 -5.36 -10.16
CA ILE A 123 -8.91 -4.28 -9.18
C ILE A 123 -8.19 -4.75 -7.92
N ILE A 124 -7.32 -3.90 -7.36
CA ILE A 124 -6.59 -4.19 -6.13
C ILE A 124 -7.27 -3.44 -4.98
N PHE A 125 -7.84 -4.17 -4.02
CA PHE A 125 -8.50 -3.60 -2.85
C PHE A 125 -7.54 -3.37 -1.70
N GLN A 126 -6.61 -4.31 -1.51
CA GLN A 126 -5.65 -4.26 -0.42
C GLN A 126 -4.31 -4.78 -0.94
N MET A 127 -3.23 -4.16 -0.45
CA MET A 127 -1.86 -4.55 -0.75
C MET A 127 -1.05 -4.49 0.54
N ALA A 128 -0.25 -5.52 0.78
CA ALA A 128 0.56 -5.62 1.98
C ALA A 128 1.85 -6.38 1.67
N PRO A 129 3.02 -5.73 1.64
CA PRO A 129 4.27 -6.45 1.56
C PRO A 129 4.53 -7.14 2.89
N SER A 130 5.06 -8.35 2.82
CA SER A 130 5.49 -9.10 4.00
C SER A 130 6.58 -8.35 4.78
N PRO A 131 6.60 -8.44 6.12
CA PRO A 131 7.66 -7.88 6.96
C PRO A 131 9.09 -8.33 6.63
N ASN A 132 9.24 -9.47 5.95
CA ASN A 132 10.54 -9.97 5.49
C ASN A 132 10.87 -9.55 4.03
N GLY A 133 9.96 -8.84 3.36
CA GLY A 133 10.15 -8.25 2.03
C GLY A 133 10.18 -9.22 0.86
N ASN A 134 9.91 -10.51 1.08
CA ASN A 134 10.00 -11.55 0.04
C ASN A 134 8.68 -11.82 -0.68
N LEU A 135 7.57 -11.44 -0.05
CA LEU A 135 6.21 -11.66 -0.52
C LEU A 135 5.40 -10.35 -0.53
N VAL A 136 4.41 -10.28 -1.41
CA VAL A 136 3.34 -9.27 -1.37
C VAL A 136 1.99 -9.96 -1.40
N ALA A 137 1.14 -9.62 -0.44
CA ALA A 137 -0.23 -10.05 -0.39
C ALA A 137 -1.14 -9.02 -1.07
N LEU A 138 -2.09 -9.50 -1.89
CA LEU A 138 -3.11 -8.70 -2.53
C LEU A 138 -4.48 -9.30 -2.31
N VAL A 139 -5.47 -8.43 -2.14
CA VAL A 139 -6.88 -8.79 -2.34
C VAL A 139 -7.31 -8.15 -3.64
N THR A 140 -7.73 -8.96 -4.60
CA THR A 140 -8.19 -8.48 -5.91
C THR A 140 -9.60 -8.93 -6.23
N ALA A 141 -10.26 -8.27 -7.18
CA ALA A 141 -11.50 -8.74 -7.76
C ALA A 141 -11.59 -8.34 -9.24
N ASN A 142 -12.50 -9.00 -9.96
CA ASN A 142 -12.86 -8.63 -11.31
C ASN A 142 -14.00 -7.59 -11.26
N PRO A 143 -13.86 -6.44 -11.96
CA PRO A 143 -14.94 -5.46 -12.06
C PRO A 143 -16.05 -6.01 -12.96
N THR A 144 -17.29 -5.79 -12.55
CA THR A 144 -18.45 -5.93 -13.43
C THR A 144 -18.67 -4.59 -14.15
N GLY A 145 -19.38 -4.63 -15.28
CA GLY A 145 -19.64 -3.42 -16.10
C GLY A 145 -20.37 -2.30 -15.35
N ASP A 146 -21.01 -2.62 -14.21
CA ASP A 146 -21.86 -1.70 -13.44
C ASP A 146 -21.16 -1.15 -12.18
N GLY A 147 -19.82 -1.26 -12.10
CA GLY A 147 -19.06 -0.78 -10.94
C GLY A 147 -19.16 -1.68 -9.71
N GLU A 148 -19.73 -2.88 -9.86
CA GLU A 148 -19.66 -3.93 -8.85
C GLU A 148 -18.41 -4.79 -9.06
N PHE A 149 -18.17 -5.72 -8.13
CA PHE A 149 -17.01 -6.59 -8.16
C PHE A 149 -17.43 -8.02 -7.88
N THR A 150 -16.89 -8.96 -8.65
CA THR A 150 -17.10 -10.39 -8.49
C THR A 150 -15.76 -11.10 -8.40
N GLU A 151 -15.81 -12.38 -7.99
CA GLU A 151 -14.64 -13.28 -8.04
C GLU A 151 -13.44 -12.73 -7.25
N PHE A 152 -13.67 -12.39 -5.98
CA PHE A 152 -12.58 -11.96 -5.13
C PHE A 152 -11.53 -13.07 -4.99
N GLU A 153 -10.26 -12.68 -5.10
CA GLU A 153 -9.10 -13.54 -4.97
C GLU A 153 -8.12 -12.95 -3.96
N PHE A 154 -7.60 -13.82 -3.11
CA PHE A 154 -6.42 -13.56 -2.34
C PHE A 154 -5.19 -14.02 -3.12
N ASN A 155 -4.25 -13.12 -3.38
CA ASN A 155 -3.03 -13.41 -4.12
C ASN A 155 -1.81 -13.20 -3.24
N VAL A 156 -0.85 -14.11 -3.32
CA VAL A 156 0.51 -13.95 -2.76
C VAL A 156 1.51 -14.00 -3.89
N ILE A 157 2.23 -12.90 -4.08
CA ILE A 157 3.26 -12.74 -5.09
C ILE A 157 4.63 -12.91 -4.44
N GLN A 158 5.44 -13.84 -4.95
CA GLN A 158 6.84 -13.99 -4.59
C GLN A 158 7.69 -12.99 -5.39
N VAL A 159 8.46 -12.15 -4.68
CA VAL A 159 9.20 -11.04 -5.32
C VAL A 159 10.34 -11.54 -6.20
N SER A 160 11.01 -12.63 -5.81
CA SER A 160 12.22 -13.13 -6.47
C SER A 160 11.97 -13.78 -7.83
N ASP A 161 10.94 -14.63 -7.93
CA ASP A 161 10.62 -15.39 -9.15
C ASP A 161 9.30 -14.97 -9.80
N LYS A 162 8.61 -13.98 -9.21
CA LYS A 162 7.36 -13.39 -9.71
C LYS A 162 6.20 -14.40 -9.72
N LYS A 163 6.35 -15.52 -8.99
CA LYS A 163 5.31 -16.54 -8.90
C LYS A 163 4.13 -16.02 -8.09
N ILE A 164 2.93 -16.34 -8.55
CA ILE A 164 1.68 -15.93 -7.93
C ILE A 164 0.95 -17.18 -7.44
N GLN A 165 0.53 -17.15 -6.18
CA GLN A 165 -0.43 -18.09 -5.62
C GLN A 165 -1.76 -17.36 -5.47
N SER A 166 -2.82 -17.90 -6.05
CA SER A 166 -4.15 -17.30 -6.04
C SER A 166 -5.13 -18.24 -5.35
N PHE A 167 -5.93 -17.68 -4.44
CA PHE A 167 -6.94 -18.40 -3.67
C PHE A 167 -8.28 -17.69 -3.80
N PRO A 168 -9.34 -18.37 -4.27
CA PRO A 168 -10.67 -17.76 -4.33
C PRO A 168 -11.19 -17.49 -2.91
N ILE A 169 -11.76 -16.30 -2.71
CA ILE A 169 -12.34 -15.84 -1.43
C ILE A 169 -13.76 -15.32 -1.67
N SER A 170 -14.67 -16.24 -2.03
CA SER A 170 -16.05 -15.95 -2.43
C SER A 170 -16.92 -15.23 -1.39
N PHE A 171 -16.46 -15.14 -0.14
CA PHE A 171 -17.13 -14.47 0.97
C PHE A 171 -16.77 -12.97 1.09
N TRP A 172 -15.83 -12.46 0.30
CA TRP A 172 -15.34 -11.09 0.45
C TRP A 172 -16.29 -10.06 -0.16
N THR A 173 -16.63 -9.01 0.59
CA THR A 173 -17.56 -7.95 0.13
C THR A 173 -17.00 -6.54 0.24
N ALA A 174 -15.67 -6.39 0.36
CA ALA A 174 -14.95 -5.10 0.41
C ALA A 174 -15.47 -4.10 1.47
N LEU A 175 -16.01 -4.59 2.59
CA LEU A 175 -16.44 -3.75 3.71
C LEU A 175 -15.25 -3.40 4.64
N PRO A 176 -15.35 -2.34 5.47
CA PRO A 176 -14.28 -1.93 6.39
C PRO A 176 -13.86 -2.99 7.41
N LEU A 177 -14.70 -4.01 7.65
CA LEU A 177 -14.40 -5.12 8.55
C LEU A 177 -13.45 -6.16 7.94
N TYR A 178 -13.26 -6.13 6.63
CA TYR A 178 -12.35 -7.03 5.94
C TYR A 178 -10.95 -6.45 5.92
N GLY A 179 -9.96 -7.30 6.16
CA GLY A 179 -8.57 -6.85 6.24
C GLY A 179 -7.59 -7.99 6.11
N ILE A 180 -6.42 -7.70 5.57
CA ILE A 180 -5.28 -8.61 5.58
C ILE A 180 -4.22 -8.09 6.54
N ARG A 181 -3.54 -9.00 7.22
CA ARG A 181 -2.40 -8.65 8.08
C ARG A 181 -1.34 -9.73 8.12
N TRP A 182 -0.09 -9.33 7.94
CA TRP A 182 1.07 -10.19 8.19
C TRP A 182 1.34 -10.38 9.69
N SER A 183 1.73 -11.59 10.05
CA SER A 183 2.51 -11.87 11.26
C SER A 183 3.86 -11.14 11.20
N GLU A 184 4.46 -10.85 12.36
CA GLU A 184 5.67 -10.02 12.44
C GLU A 184 6.89 -10.62 11.72
N ASP A 185 6.99 -11.94 11.67
CA ASP A 185 8.03 -12.67 10.96
C ASP A 185 7.78 -12.78 9.44
N GLY A 186 6.57 -12.40 8.99
CA GLY A 186 6.12 -12.52 7.61
C GLY A 186 5.93 -13.97 7.15
N GLN A 187 5.79 -14.94 8.06
CA GLN A 187 5.56 -16.34 7.70
C GLN A 187 4.08 -16.65 7.48
N ASN A 188 3.21 -16.00 8.24
CA ASN A 188 1.76 -16.16 8.17
C ASN A 188 1.08 -14.85 7.73
N LEU A 189 0.04 -14.96 6.92
CA LEU A 189 -0.87 -13.85 6.64
C LEU A 189 -2.28 -14.21 7.10
N PHE A 190 -2.89 -13.32 7.87
CA PHE A 190 -4.26 -13.45 8.34
C PHE A 190 -5.20 -12.66 7.43
N LEU A 191 -6.33 -13.25 7.08
CA LEU A 191 -7.42 -12.63 6.33
C LEU A 191 -8.64 -12.58 7.25
N ARG A 192 -9.10 -11.38 7.56
CA ARG A 192 -10.28 -11.13 8.39
C ARG A 192 -11.52 -10.97 7.52
N THR A 193 -12.58 -11.63 7.95
CA THR A 193 -13.95 -11.40 7.52
C THR A 193 -14.82 -11.08 8.75
N PRO A 194 -16.10 -10.68 8.58
CA PRO A 194 -17.01 -10.47 9.70
C PRO A 194 -17.26 -11.74 10.53
N ASP A 195 -17.23 -12.91 9.89
CA ASP A 195 -17.64 -14.20 10.46
C ASP A 195 -16.47 -15.10 10.90
N LYS A 196 -15.28 -14.93 10.34
CA LYS A 196 -14.13 -15.81 10.61
C LYS A 196 -12.80 -15.14 10.27
N ILE A 197 -11.72 -15.82 10.63
CA ILE A 197 -10.37 -15.45 10.19
C ILE A 197 -9.73 -16.65 9.54
N LEU A 198 -9.17 -16.43 8.35
CA LEU A 198 -8.32 -17.39 7.68
C LEU A 198 -6.86 -17.03 7.90
N VAL A 199 -5.99 -18.03 7.85
CA VAL A 199 -4.54 -17.87 7.87
C VAL A 199 -3.94 -18.59 6.67
N TRP A 200 -3.10 -17.88 5.93
CA TRP A 200 -2.23 -18.44 4.92
C TRP A 200 -0.90 -18.82 5.56
N THR A 201 -0.46 -20.06 5.31
CA THR A 201 0.76 -20.66 5.90
C THR A 201 1.79 -21.08 4.84
N GLY A 202 1.75 -20.46 3.66
CA GLY A 202 2.68 -20.75 2.56
C GLY A 202 2.09 -21.50 1.37
N LYS A 203 1.03 -22.30 1.60
CA LYS A 203 0.46 -23.21 0.60
C LYS A 203 -1.06 -23.19 0.50
N GLU A 204 -1.73 -22.97 1.63
CA GLU A 204 -3.20 -23.04 1.72
C GLU A 204 -3.73 -21.97 2.66
N LEU A 205 -5.02 -21.67 2.49
CA LEU A 205 -5.83 -20.93 3.45
C LEU A 205 -6.59 -21.90 4.34
N LYS A 206 -6.52 -21.69 5.65
CA LYS A 206 -7.28 -22.45 6.64
C LYS A 206 -7.80 -21.54 7.73
N GLU A 207 -8.80 -21.99 8.48
CA GLU A 207 -9.34 -21.22 9.60
C GLU A 207 -8.31 -21.08 10.73
N ALA A 208 -8.18 -19.87 11.26
CA ALA A 208 -7.21 -19.53 12.30
C ALA A 208 -7.82 -19.73 13.69
N LYS A 209 -7.13 -20.50 14.54
CA LYS A 209 -7.50 -20.65 15.97
C LYS A 209 -7.01 -19.50 16.85
N SER A 210 -5.96 -18.82 16.40
CA SER A 210 -5.40 -17.64 17.03
C SER A 210 -4.96 -16.65 15.96
N PHE A 211 -5.20 -15.37 16.21
CA PHE A 211 -5.04 -14.31 15.21
C PHE A 211 -4.76 -12.95 15.87
N PRO A 212 -4.22 -11.98 15.12
CA PRO A 212 -4.01 -10.60 15.59
C PRO A 212 -5.31 -9.95 16.07
N ASP A 213 -5.25 -9.18 17.16
CA ASP A 213 -6.35 -8.35 17.66
C ASP A 213 -6.59 -7.08 16.84
N CYS A 214 -5.93 -6.96 15.69
CA CYS A 214 -5.79 -5.74 14.94
C CYS A 214 -5.37 -6.02 13.49
N TYR A 215 -6.05 -5.39 12.52
CA TYR A 215 -5.79 -5.57 11.09
C TYR A 215 -5.40 -4.27 10.36
N THR A 216 -5.39 -3.16 11.10
CA THR A 216 -4.92 -1.85 10.65
C THR A 216 -3.61 -1.60 11.39
N VAL A 217 -2.40 -1.54 10.84
CA VAL A 217 -1.81 -1.69 9.49
C VAL A 217 -1.79 -3.16 9.02
N SER A 218 -1.65 -3.39 7.72
CA SER A 218 -1.51 -4.73 7.13
C SER A 218 -0.10 -5.34 7.23
N THR A 219 0.92 -4.51 7.52
CA THR A 219 2.33 -4.91 7.72
C THR A 219 2.97 -4.05 8.82
N ASN A 220 4.25 -4.24 9.14
CA ASN A 220 4.94 -3.56 10.24
C ASN A 220 5.73 -2.29 9.83
N PHE A 221 5.53 -1.82 8.60
CA PHE A 221 6.11 -0.61 8.01
C PHE A 221 5.11 0.07 7.07
N GLY A 222 5.47 1.24 6.54
CA GLY A 222 4.61 2.09 5.71
C GLY A 222 3.92 3.22 6.49
N LYS A 223 3.18 4.10 5.79
CA LYS A 223 2.54 5.34 6.32
C LYS A 223 1.91 5.21 7.70
N TRP A 224 1.27 4.07 7.98
CA TRP A 224 0.51 3.84 9.21
C TRP A 224 1.27 3.10 10.30
N ALA A 225 2.55 2.76 10.12
CA ALA A 225 3.33 2.03 11.13
C ALA A 225 3.72 2.89 12.35
N TYR A 226 3.58 4.20 12.24
CA TYR A 226 3.87 5.19 13.27
C TYR A 226 2.67 6.13 13.43
N GLU A 227 2.49 6.69 14.63
CA GLU A 227 1.40 7.65 14.93
C GLU A 227 1.46 8.91 14.04
N SER A 228 2.67 9.29 13.63
CA SER A 228 2.92 10.39 12.71
C SER A 228 4.24 10.21 11.97
N ALA A 229 4.37 10.85 10.81
CA ALA A 229 5.63 11.00 10.08
C ALA A 229 5.62 12.35 9.38
N THR A 230 6.65 13.17 9.62
CA THR A 230 6.76 14.53 9.04
C THR A 230 8.18 14.80 8.54
N LEU A 231 8.31 15.73 7.60
CA LEU A 231 9.61 16.24 7.18
C LEU A 231 10.05 17.31 8.19
N GLY A 232 11.16 17.04 8.87
CA GLY A 232 11.84 17.96 9.76
C GLY A 232 12.84 18.85 9.03
N GLU A 233 13.50 19.72 9.81
CA GLU A 233 14.54 20.61 9.30
C GLU A 233 15.70 19.83 8.66
N GLY A 234 16.27 20.39 7.60
CA GLY A 234 17.35 19.74 6.85
C GLY A 234 16.92 18.50 6.05
N GLY A 235 15.62 18.26 5.88
CA GLY A 235 15.09 17.16 5.07
C GLY A 235 15.12 15.79 5.76
N ASN A 236 15.43 15.74 7.05
CA ASN A 236 15.29 14.52 7.85
C ASN A 236 13.80 14.19 8.04
N VAL A 237 13.47 12.91 8.05
CA VAL A 237 12.13 12.43 8.41
C VAL A 237 12.06 12.25 9.92
N VAL A 238 11.06 12.87 10.55
CA VAL A 238 10.77 12.73 11.98
C VAL A 238 9.59 11.79 12.13
N LEU A 239 9.82 10.65 12.78
CA LEU A 239 8.79 9.65 13.07
C LEU A 239 8.27 9.84 14.49
N GLY A 240 6.95 9.73 14.64
CA GLY A 240 6.28 9.65 15.94
C GLY A 240 6.53 8.30 16.63
N LYS A 241 5.67 7.96 17.59
CA LYS A 241 5.76 6.66 18.26
C LYS A 241 5.38 5.53 17.30
N LYS A 242 6.15 4.44 17.32
CA LYS A 242 5.81 3.22 16.57
C LYS A 242 4.56 2.58 17.17
N LEU A 243 3.61 2.22 16.31
CA LEU A 243 2.42 1.51 16.76
C LEU A 243 2.80 0.13 17.31
N PRO A 244 2.20 -0.31 18.42
CA PRO A 244 2.53 -1.59 19.03
C PRO A 244 2.08 -2.74 18.12
N SER A 245 2.83 -3.83 18.21
CA SER A 245 2.48 -5.07 17.55
C SER A 245 1.18 -5.64 18.11
N PRO A 246 0.28 -6.14 17.27
CA PRO A 246 -0.97 -6.75 17.70
C PRO A 246 -0.75 -7.97 18.58
N LYS A 247 -1.64 -8.13 19.55
CA LYS A 247 -1.66 -9.29 20.42
C LYS A 247 -2.38 -10.43 19.71
N GLN A 248 -1.95 -11.66 19.99
CA GLN A 248 -2.67 -12.84 19.54
C GLN A 248 -3.88 -13.05 20.46
N ILE A 249 -5.04 -13.24 19.86
CA ILE A 249 -6.32 -13.52 20.50
C ILE A 249 -6.96 -14.74 19.84
N SER A 250 -8.09 -15.21 20.36
CA SER A 250 -8.84 -16.35 19.81
C SER A 250 -10.34 -16.09 19.69
N ASN A 251 -10.81 -14.89 20.04
CA ASN A 251 -12.22 -14.49 19.95
C ASN A 251 -12.34 -13.24 19.06
N LEU A 252 -13.21 -13.30 18.04
CA LEU A 252 -13.44 -12.21 17.09
C LEU A 252 -13.88 -10.90 17.77
N ASP A 253 -14.63 -10.99 18.88
CA ASP A 253 -15.11 -9.82 19.63
C ASP A 253 -13.98 -9.01 20.28
N GLN A 254 -12.79 -9.60 20.39
CA GLN A 254 -11.61 -8.93 20.96
C GLN A 254 -10.83 -8.14 19.91
N ILE A 255 -11.22 -8.19 18.62
CA ILE A 255 -10.59 -7.42 17.56
C ILE A 255 -10.94 -5.94 17.72
N LYS A 256 -9.91 -5.09 17.67
CA LYS A 256 -10.02 -3.65 17.84
C LYS A 256 -9.80 -2.92 16.54
N LEU A 257 -10.33 -1.70 16.47
CA LEU A 257 -9.89 -0.71 15.52
C LEU A 257 -8.61 -0.09 16.06
N CYS A 258 -7.50 -0.34 15.37
CA CYS A 258 -6.22 0.24 15.75
C CYS A 258 -6.02 1.54 14.99
N ARG A 259 -6.21 2.65 15.68
CA ARG A 259 -5.75 3.96 15.26
C ARG A 259 -5.48 4.82 16.49
#